data_AF-A0A920TKR2-F1
#
_entry.id   AF-A0A920TKR2-F1
#
_cell.length_a   1.000
_cell.length_b   1.000
_cell.length_c   1.000
_cell.angle_alpha   90.00
_cell.angle_beta   90.00
_cell.angle_gamma   90.00
#
_symmetry.space_group_name_H-M   'P 1'
#
loop_
_entity.id
_entity.type
_entity.pdbx_description
1 polymer ?
#
loop_
_entity_poly.entity_id
_entity_poly.type
_entity_poly.pdbx_seq_one_letter_code
_entity_poly.pdbx_strand_id
1 'polypeptide(L)' 'MSKSRIEPHGGQICDRMVTEERFSELKQDFVHLQSWTLSDRQICDLEMIMNGGFSPLIGFLDRERL' A
#
# COMPACT_ATOMS: atom_id res chain seq x y z
N MET A 1 31.47 -3.50 5.31
CA MET A 1 30.06 -3.24 4.94
C MET A 1 30.04 -2.62 3.55
N SER A 2 29.38 -3.27 2.57
CA SER A 2 29.19 -2.67 1.24
C SER A 2 28.40 -1.37 1.36
N LYS A 3 28.79 -0.33 0.63
CA LYS A 3 28.14 1.00 0.63
C LYS A 3 27.04 1.15 -0.43
N SER A 4 26.67 0.08 -1.15
CA SER A 4 25.60 0.17 -2.16
C SER A 4 24.22 -0.05 -1.53
N ARG A 5 23.23 0.70 -2.00
CA ARG A 5 21.83 0.44 -1.69
C ARG A 5 21.44 -0.90 -2.34
N ILE A 6 20.60 -1.67 -1.65
CA ILE A 6 20.02 -2.89 -2.20
C ILE A 6 18.82 -2.49 -3.05
N GLU A 7 18.69 -3.09 -4.23
CA GLU A 7 17.55 -2.86 -5.11
C GLU A 7 16.24 -3.37 -4.47
N PRO A 8 15.12 -2.67 -4.66
CA PRO A 8 13.83 -3.15 -4.21
C PRO A 8 13.50 -4.52 -4.80
N HIS A 9 12.78 -5.35 -4.04
CA HIS A 9 12.27 -6.60 -4.57
C HIS A 9 11.27 -6.32 -5.71
N GLY A 10 11.45 -6.97 -6.87
CA GLY A 10 10.70 -6.66 -8.08
C GLY A 10 11.23 -5.44 -8.88
N GLY A 11 12.36 -4.87 -8.47
CA GLY A 11 13.09 -3.83 -9.21
C GLY A 11 12.61 -2.39 -8.99
N GLN A 12 11.51 -2.19 -8.27
CA GLN A 12 11.00 -0.86 -7.92
C GLN A 12 10.21 -0.88 -6.62
N ILE A 13 10.13 0.27 -5.95
CA ILE A 13 9.27 0.46 -4.77
C ILE A 13 7.85 0.72 -5.24
N CYS A 14 6.89 -0.04 -4.71
CA CYS A 14 5.47 0.17 -4.92
C CYS A 14 4.89 1.13 -3.87
N ASP A 15 5.12 2.43 -4.01
CA ASP A 15 4.46 3.45 -3.17
C ASP A 15 3.02 3.69 -3.66
N ARG A 16 2.05 3.62 -2.74
CA ARG A 16 0.61 3.77 -3.02
C ARG A 16 -0.01 4.95 -2.31
N MET A 17 0.79 5.81 -1.69
CA MET A 17 0.31 7.06 -1.12
C MET A 17 -0.15 8.00 -2.24
N VAL A 18 -1.34 8.57 -2.07
CA VAL A 18 -1.89 9.53 -3.03
C VAL A 18 -1.36 10.94 -2.73
N THR A 19 -1.29 11.78 -3.76
CA THR A 19 -0.99 13.20 -3.56
C THR A 19 -2.16 13.93 -2.89
N GLU A 20 -1.92 15.12 -2.36
CA GLU A 20 -2.95 15.93 -1.71
C GLU A 20 -4.08 16.31 -2.67
N GLU A 21 -3.77 16.56 -3.94
CA GLU A 21 -4.76 16.85 -4.97
C GLU A 21 -5.68 15.64 -5.18
N ARG A 22 -5.10 14.45 -5.33
CA ARG A 22 -5.88 13.22 -5.53
C ARG A 22 -6.67 12.83 -4.28
N PHE A 23 -6.16 13.11 -3.09
CA PHE A 23 -6.89 12.90 -1.84
C PHE A 23 -8.20 13.72 -1.81
N SER A 24 -8.16 14.98 -2.25
CA SER A 24 -9.33 15.86 -2.26
C SER A 24 -10.45 15.35 -3.17
N GLU A 25 -10.08 14.79 -4.33
CA GLU A 25 -11.01 14.13 -5.24
C GLU A 25 -11.63 12.87 -4.59
N LEU A 26 -10.79 11.99 -4.05
CA LEU A 26 -11.22 10.73 -3.43
C LEU A 26 -12.10 10.94 -2.20
N LYS A 27 -11.91 12.04 -1.46
CA LYS A 27 -12.68 12.35 -0.26
C LYS A 27 -14.18 12.53 -0.56
N GLN A 28 -14.53 13.03 -1.75
CA GLN A 28 -15.93 13.18 -2.15
C GLN A 28 -16.57 11.80 -2.36
N ASP A 29 -15.87 10.90 -3.04
CA ASP A 29 -16.33 9.53 -3.31
C ASP A 29 -16.39 8.68 -2.04
N PHE A 30 -15.47 8.92 -1.08
CA PHE A 30 -15.30 8.11 0.13
C PHE A 30 -16.57 8.04 0.99
N VAL A 31 -17.40 9.08 0.97
CA VAL A 31 -18.66 9.15 1.74
C VAL A 31 -19.67 8.10 1.26
N HIS A 32 -19.55 7.65 0.02
CA HIS A 32 -20.46 6.68 -0.59
C HIS A 32 -19.95 5.24 -0.55
N LEU A 33 -18.74 5.01 -0.02
CA LEU A 33 -18.12 3.69 0.04
C LEU A 33 -18.47 2.97 1.35
N GLN A 34 -18.53 1.63 1.28
CA GLN A 34 -18.63 0.79 2.46
C GLN A 34 -17.34 0.93 3.28
N SER A 35 -17.50 1.27 4.56
CA SER A 35 -16.39 1.31 5.51
C SER A 35 -16.11 -0.08 6.09
N TRP A 36 -14.82 -0.38 6.27
CA TRP A 36 -14.34 -1.60 6.91
C TRP A 36 -13.39 -1.22 8.03
N THR A 37 -13.71 -1.60 9.27
CA THR A 37 -12.81 -1.42 10.40
C THR A 37 -11.76 -2.53 10.38
N LEU A 38 -10.49 -2.13 10.29
CA LEU A 38 -9.36 -3.05 10.33
C LEU A 38 -8.92 -3.30 11.78
N SER A 39 -8.43 -4.50 12.05
CA SER A 39 -7.69 -4.82 13.28
C SER A 39 -6.28 -4.23 13.24
N ASP A 40 -5.63 -4.12 14.40
CA ASP A 40 -4.27 -3.59 14.53
C ASP A 40 -3.27 -4.30 13.60
N ARG A 41 -3.38 -5.63 13.50
CA ARG A 41 -2.49 -6.40 12.61
C ARG A 41 -2.72 -6.06 11.13
N GLN A 42 -3.97 -5.91 10.72
CA GLN A 42 -4.33 -5.55 9.35
C GLN A 42 -3.89 -4.12 9.00
N ILE A 43 -3.87 -3.20 9.98
CA ILE A 43 -3.31 -1.86 9.82
C ILE A 43 -1.81 -1.93 9.53
N CYS A 44 -1.04 -2.72 10.29
CA CYS A 44 0.39 -2.90 10.00
C CYS A 44 0.62 -3.47 8.59
N ASP A 45 -0.16 -4.46 8.17
CA ASP A 45 -0.04 -5.03 6.84
C ASP A 45 -0.41 -3.99 5.76
N LEU A 46 -1.44 -3.17 5.99
CA LEU A 46 -1.82 -2.07 5.10
C LEU A 46 -0.71 -1.02 4.98
N GLU A 47 -0.10 -0.60 6.09
CA GLU A 47 1.01 0.36 6.11
C GLU A 47 2.20 -0.13 5.30
N MET A 48 2.58 -1.41 5.46
CA MET A 48 3.68 -2.03 4.72
C MET A 48 3.41 -2.14 3.21
N ILE A 49 2.14 -2.32 2.82
CA ILE A 49 1.74 -2.29 1.41
C ILE A 49 1.78 -0.86 0.87
N MET A 50 1.23 0.11 1.61
CA MET A 50 1.10 1.49 1.13
C MET A 50 2.44 2.18 0.96
N ASN A 51 3.41 1.93 1.84
CA ASN A 51 4.74 2.55 1.79
C ASN A 51 5.75 1.78 0.92
N GLY A 52 5.33 0.68 0.29
CA GLY A 52 6.19 -0.15 -0.55
C GLY A 52 7.16 -1.08 0.19
N GLY A 53 7.05 -1.21 1.52
CA GLY A 53 7.81 -2.18 2.31
C GLY A 53 7.55 -3.64 1.90
N PHE A 54 6.39 -3.92 1.28
CA PHE A 54 6.01 -5.22 0.71
C PHE A 54 6.13 -5.29 -0.81
N SER A 55 6.92 -4.42 -1.45
CA SER A 55 7.19 -4.52 -2.90
C SER A 55 7.57 -5.96 -3.28
N PRO A 56 6.87 -6.58 -4.24
CA PRO A 56 6.14 -5.98 -5.36
C PRO A 56 4.62 -5.96 -5.15
N LEU A 57 4.14 -6.19 -3.92
CA LEU A 57 2.71 -6.21 -3.62
C LEU A 57 2.12 -4.81 -3.77
N ILE A 58 1.02 -4.74 -4.51
CA ILE A 58 0.24 -3.51 -4.74
C ILE A 58 -1.12 -3.52 -4.02
N GLY A 59 -1.37 -4.54 -3.21
CA GLY A 59 -2.63 -4.78 -2.50
C GLY A 59 -2.59 -6.09 -1.69
N PHE A 60 -3.67 -6.38 -0.97
CA PHE A 60 -3.84 -7.66 -0.28
C PHE A 60 -3.95 -8.81 -1.29
N LEU A 61 -3.43 -9.98 -0.91
CA LEU A 61 -3.53 -11.20 -1.71
C LEU A 61 -4.96 -11.73 -1.73
N ASP A 62 -5.40 -12.22 -2.88
CA ASP A 62 -6.60 -13.01 -3.03
C ASP A 62 -6.28 -14.52 -2.97
N ARG A 63 -7.31 -15.36 -2.98
CA ARG A 63 -7.14 -16.82 -2.90
C ARG A 63 -6.57 -17.45 -4.18
N GLU A 64 -6.71 -16.80 -5.32
CA GLU A 64 -6.26 -17.33 -6.61
C GLU A 64 -4.78 -17.03 -6.88
N ARG A 65 -4.20 -16.10 -6.11
CA ARG A 65 -2.79 -15.70 -6.14
C ARG A 65 -1.91 -16.42 -5.11
N LEU A 66 -2.42 -17.49 -4.48
CA LEU A 66 -1.67 -18.42 -3.62
C LEU A 66 -1.33 -19.69 -4.41
#